data_AF-A0AAD9QZA1-F1
#
_entry.id   AF-A0AAD9QZA1-F1
#
_cell.length_a   1.000
_cell.length_b   1.000
_cell.length_c   1.000
_cell.angle_alpha   90.00
_cell.angle_beta   90.00
_cell.angle_gamma   90.00
#
_symmetry.space_group_name_H-M   'P 1'
#
loop_
_entity.id
_entity.type
_entity.pdbx_description
1 polymer ?
#
loop_
_entity_poly.entity_id
_entity_poly.type
_entity_poly.pdbx_seq_one_letter_code
_entity_poly.pdbx_strand_id
1 'polypeptide(L)' 'MVLSVIRKAPEVIPLVVIVGGACTAGIGFTIRQAVKNPDASWDRKNNQHPWLNIKANEQVKVKDDVIANVN' A
#
# COMPACT_ATOMS: atom_id res chain seq x y z
N MET A 1 14.97 -26.94 2.51
CA MET A 1 13.86 -27.70 1.90
C MET A 1 13.36 -27.09 0.59
N VAL A 2 12.82 -25.87 0.58
CA VAL A 2 12.21 -25.27 -0.65
C VAL A 2 13.20 -25.10 -1.81
N LEU A 3 14.41 -24.58 -1.55
CA LEU A 3 15.44 -24.45 -2.59
C LEU A 3 15.88 -25.79 -3.21
N SER A 4 15.75 -26.91 -2.49
CA SER A 4 16.09 -28.24 -3.00
C SER A 4 15.01 -28.79 -3.92
N VAL A 5 13.75 -28.40 -3.70
CA VAL A 5 12.61 -28.77 -4.56
C VAL A 5 12.68 -28.02 -5.89
N ILE A 6 12.94 -26.70 -5.84
CA ILE A 6 13.06 -25.85 -7.04
C ILE A 6 14.20 -26.32 -7.96
N ARG A 7 15.31 -26.82 -7.39
CA ARG A 7 16.41 -27.39 -8.17
C ARG A 7 16.11 -28.76 -8.79
N LYS A 8 15.21 -29.53 -8.18
CA LYS A 8 14.83 -30.87 -8.66
C LYS A 8 13.71 -30.84 -9.70
N ALA A 9 12.87 -29.80 -9.68
CA ALA A 9 11.73 -29.64 -10.58
C ALA A 9 11.73 -28.21 -11.18
N PRO A 10 12.41 -28.00 -12.33
CA PRO A 10 12.52 -26.68 -12.96
C PRO A 10 11.16 -26.14 -13.44
N GLU A 11 10.16 -26.99 -13.70
CA GLU A 11 8.80 -26.55 -14.06
C GLU A 11 8.10 -25.74 -12.95
N VAL A 12 8.58 -25.81 -11.70
CA VAL A 12 7.97 -25.13 -10.54
C VAL A 12 8.42 -23.67 -10.43
N ILE A 13 9.53 -23.30 -11.07
CA ILE A 13 10.09 -21.93 -11.07
C ILE A 13 9.05 -20.87 -11.50
N PRO A 14 8.36 -20.99 -12.65
CA PRO A 14 7.38 -19.99 -13.08
C PRO A 14 6.22 -19.81 -12.08
N LEU A 15 5.76 -20.89 -11.43
CA LEU A 15 4.70 -20.82 -10.43
C LEU A 15 5.15 -20.02 -9.19
N VAL A 16 6.37 -20.30 -8.69
CA VAL A 16 6.93 -19.59 -7.53
C VAL A 16 7.14 -18.11 -7.84
N VAL A 17 7.57 -17.78 -9.06
CA VAL A 17 7.76 -16.38 -9.49
C VAL A 17 6.44 -15.62 -9.55
N ILE A 18 5.37 -16.21 -10.08
CA ILE A 18 4.06 -15.56 -10.17
C ILE A 18 3.48 -15.34 -8.77
N VAL A 19 3.50 -16.36 -7.92
CA VAL A 19 2.96 -16.26 -6.55
C VAL A 19 3.81 -15.30 -5.71
N GLY A 20 5.14 -15.42 -5.75
CA GLY A 20 6.04 -14.52 -5.04
C GLY A 20 5.92 -13.07 -5.53
N GLY A 21 5.78 -12.88 -6.84
CA GLY A 21 5.53 -11.59 -7.46
C GLY A 21 4.20 -10.98 -7.00
N ALA A 22 3.12 -11.76 -6.98
CA ALA A 22 1.81 -11.31 -6.51
C ALA A 22 1.82 -10.90 -5.04
N CYS A 23 2.45 -11.70 -4.17
CA CYS A 23 2.60 -11.37 -2.75
C CYS A 23 3.42 -10.09 -2.55
N THR A 24 4.55 -9.96 -3.25
CA THR A 24 5.43 -8.80 -3.14
C THR A 24 4.74 -7.53 -3.65
N ALA A 25 3.99 -7.62 -4.75
CA ALA A 25 3.22 -6.51 -5.29
C ALA A 25 2.09 -6.07 -4.35
N GLY A 26 1.35 -7.03 -3.78
CA GLY A 26 0.29 -6.76 -2.81
C GLY A 26 0.83 -6.04 -1.57
N ILE A 27 1.88 -6.61 -0.95
CA ILE A 27 2.52 -6.01 0.23
C ILE A 27 3.10 -4.63 -0.11
N GLY A 28 3.80 -4.50 -1.24
CA GLY A 28 4.39 -3.24 -1.67
C GLY A 28 3.34 -2.14 -1.88
N PHE A 29 2.19 -2.49 -2.45
CA PHE A 29 1.08 -1.56 -2.60
C PHE A 29 0.52 -1.14 -1.24
N THR A 30 0.27 -2.09 -0.33
CA THR A 30 -0.22 -1.79 1.02
C THR A 30 0.75 -0.90 1.80
N ILE A 31 2.06 -1.16 1.73
CA ILE A 31 3.09 -0.31 2.36
C ILE A 31 3.06 1.10 1.75
N ARG A 32 2.95 1.21 0.41
CA ARG A 32 2.85 2.52 -0.25
C ARG A 32 1.63 3.30 0.25
N GLN A 33 0.47 2.64 0.34
CA GLN A 33 -0.76 3.23 0.86
C GLN A 33 -0.57 3.67 2.32
N ALA A 34 -0.01 2.80 3.17
CA ALA A 34 0.23 3.08 4.58
C ALA A 34 1.10 4.32 4.81
N VAL A 35 2.13 4.54 3.99
CA VAL A 35 3.09 5.63 4.20
C VAL A 35 2.71 6.92 3.46
N LYS A 36 2.05 6.81 2.30
CA LYS A 36 1.78 7.97 1.43
C LYS A 36 0.35 8.49 1.49
N ASN A 37 -0.59 7.75 2.07
CA ASN A 37 -1.95 8.25 2.19
C ASN A 37 -2.05 9.25 3.36
N PRO A 38 -2.69 10.41 3.15
CA PRO A 38 -2.89 11.39 4.22
C PRO A 38 -3.82 10.84 5.32
N ASP A 39 -4.70 9.88 5.00
CA ASP A 39 -5.64 9.28 5.95
C ASP A 39 -4.97 8.23 6.87
N ALA A 40 -3.73 7.85 6.58
CA ALA A 40 -2.96 6.93 7.40
C ALA A 40 -1.85 7.70 8.14
N SER A 41 -2.06 7.97 9.43
CA SER A 41 -1.06 8.66 10.26
C SER A 41 -0.40 7.69 11.24
N TRP A 42 0.93 7.70 11.24
CA TRP A 42 1.78 6.92 12.15
C TRP A 42 2.45 7.80 13.20
N ASP A 43 2.29 9.13 13.09
CA ASP A 43 2.88 10.09 14.01
C ASP A 43 1.90 10.42 15.13
N ARG A 44 2.17 9.87 16.31
CA ARG A 44 1.35 10.06 17.51
C ARG A 44 1.73 11.30 18.32
N LYS A 45 2.91 11.91 18.09
CA LYS A 45 3.46 12.94 18.98
C LYS A 45 3.62 14.31 18.33
N ASN A 46 3.95 14.41 17.05
CA ASN A 46 4.18 15.69 16.38
C ASN A 46 3.03 16.11 15.44
N ASN A 47 1.91 15.39 15.45
CA ASN A 47 0.75 15.69 14.63
C ASN A 47 -0.44 16.11 15.50
N GLN A 48 -1.04 17.28 15.22
CA GLN A 48 -2.20 17.79 15.95
C GLN A 48 -3.46 16.92 15.72
N HIS A 49 -3.55 16.27 14.56
CA HIS A 49 -4.65 15.38 14.21
C HIS A 49 -4.14 13.94 14.02
N PRO A 50 -4.14 13.10 15.07
CA PRO A 50 -3.44 11.81 15.07
C PRO A 50 -3.97 10.76 14.07
N TRP A 51 -5.10 11.01 13.42
CA TRP A 51 -5.68 10.17 12.37
C TRP A 51 -5.40 10.70 10.96
N LEU A 52 -4.76 11.86 10.82
CA LEU A 52 -4.69 12.61 9.57
C LEU A 52 -3.32 13.25 9.39
N ASN A 53 -2.51 12.73 8.48
CA ASN A 53 -1.16 13.20 8.20
C ASN A 53 -1.17 14.26 7.10
N ILE A 54 -1.72 15.45 7.42
CA ILE A 54 -1.76 16.61 6.52
C ILE A 54 -0.82 17.68 7.07
N LYS A 55 -0.01 18.28 6.19
CA LYS A 55 0.80 19.45 6.58
C LYS A 55 -0.11 20.64 6.84
N ALA A 56 0.26 21.51 7.78
CA ALA A 56 -0.53 22.67 8.21
C ALA A 56 -0.99 23.65 7.10
N ASN A 57 -0.59 23.45 5.83
CA ASN A 57 -0.97 24.28 4.70
C ASN A 57 -1.29 23.47 3.41
N GLU A 58 -1.71 22.20 3.54
CA GLU A 58 -2.06 21.33 2.41
C GLU A 58 -3.57 21.06 2.39
N GLN A 59 -4.24 21.36 1.27
CA GLN A 59 -5.63 20.97 1.05
C GLN A 59 -5.69 19.67 0.25
N VAL A 60 -6.20 18.61 0.87
CA VAL A 60 -6.41 17.32 0.22
C VAL A 60 -7.74 17.37 -0.53
N LYS A 61 -7.74 17.02 -1.81
CA LYS A 61 -8.98 16.86 -2.57
C LYS A 61 -9.72 15.62 -2.08
N VAL A 62 -10.88 15.82 -1.45
CA VAL A 62 -11.81 14.74 -1.12
C VAL A 62 -12.43 14.28 -2.44
N LYS A 63 -12.33 12.99 -2.78
CA LYS A 63 -12.83 12.49 -4.08
C LYS A 63 -14.36 12.48 -4.21
N ASP A 64 -15.08 13.01 -3.22
CA ASP A 64 -16.54 13.07 -3.15
C ASP A 64 -17.12 14.31 -3.85
N ASP A 65 -16.28 15.12 -4.51
CA ASP A 65 -16.66 16.33 -5.28
C ASP A 65 -17.70 16.06 -6.40
N VAL A 66 -17.97 14.79 -6.73
CA VAL A 66 -19.05 14.39 -7.66
C VAL A 66 -20.43 14.54 -7.03
N ILE A 67 -20.56 14.43 -5.70
CA ILE A 67 -21.85 14.55 -4.99
C ILE A 67 -22.17 16.02 -4.67
N ALA A 68 -21.16 16.87 -4.50
CA ALA A 68 -21.33 18.30 -4.20
C ALA A 68 -21.72 19.16 -5.43
N ASN A 69 -21.59 18.62 -6.65
CA ASN A 69 -21.95 19.29 -7.91
C ASN A 69 -23.27 18.78 -8.51
N VAL A 70 -24.09 18.10 -7.70
CA VAL A 70 -25.50 17.79 -8.01
C VAL A 70 -26.37 18.84 -7.32
N ASN A 71 -26.37 20.06 -7.88
CA ASN A 71 -27.40 21.09 -7.68
C ASN A 71 -27.45 21.96 -8.94
#